data_AF-A0A3Q3FB96-F1
#
_entry.id   AF-A0A3Q3FB96-F1
#
_cell.length_a   1.000
_cell.length_b   1.000
_cell.length_c   1.000
_cell.angle_alpha   90.00
_cell.angle_beta   90.00
_cell.angle_gamma   90.00
#
_symmetry.space_group_name_H-M   'P 1'
#
loop_
_entity.id
_entity.type
_entity.pdbx_description
1 polymer ?
#
loop_
_entity_poly.entity_id
_entity_poly.type
_entity_poly.pdbx_seq_one_letter_code
_entity_poly.pdbx_strand_id
1 'polypeptide(L)'
;RPPRPPSLVSVCLSSNNDDEDLSPEQKMERERERRMANNARERLRVRDINEAFKELGRMVQLHLKSDKPQTKLLILHQAIGALRTDRSRSSANNQLFPQKAIGSQFQSRLALIELFMKRESCSDSDLAQT
;
A
#
# COMPACT_ATOMS: atom_id res chain seq x y z
N ARG A 1 -33.77 -18.44 -28.46
CA ARG A 1 -33.38 -17.95 -27.12
C ARG A 1 -32.21 -18.80 -26.65
N PRO A 2 -31.03 -18.24 -26.36
CA PRO A 2 -29.89 -19.03 -25.89
C PRO A 2 -30.15 -19.60 -24.49
N PRO A 3 -29.51 -20.71 -24.10
CA PRO A 3 -29.62 -21.27 -22.76
C PRO A 3 -29.00 -20.33 -21.73
N ARG A 4 -29.62 -20.23 -20.55
CA ARG A 4 -29.07 -19.42 -19.44
C ARG A 4 -27.76 -20.06 -18.96
N PRO A 5 -26.74 -19.26 -18.61
CA PRO A 5 -25.53 -19.81 -18.01
C PRO A 5 -25.88 -20.50 -16.69
N PRO A 6 -25.18 -21.60 -16.31
CA PRO A 6 -25.33 -22.17 -15.00
C PRO A 6 -25.00 -21.08 -13.98
N SER A 7 -25.92 -20.86 -13.04
CA SER A 7 -25.67 -20.07 -11.83
C SER A 7 -24.31 -20.47 -11.29
N LEU A 8 -23.48 -19.48 -10.95
CA LEU A 8 -22.26 -19.64 -10.16
C LEU A 8 -22.60 -20.45 -8.92
N VAL A 9 -22.48 -21.78 -9.03
CA VAL A 9 -22.36 -22.68 -7.91
C VAL A 9 -20.99 -22.37 -7.34
N SER A 10 -20.98 -21.35 -6.48
CA SER A 10 -19.89 -21.03 -5.58
C SER A 10 -19.65 -22.29 -4.75
N VAL A 11 -18.63 -23.05 -5.14
CA VAL A 11 -18.07 -24.15 -4.36
C VAL A 11 -17.38 -23.50 -3.16
N CYS A 12 -18.16 -23.18 -2.12
CA CYS A 12 -17.63 -22.69 -0.85
C CYS A 12 -18.33 -23.33 0.37
N LEU A 13 -19.18 -24.35 0.19
CA LEU A 13 -19.98 -24.88 1.30
C LEU A 13 -19.30 -26.02 2.09
N SER A 14 -18.05 -25.81 2.51
CA SER A 14 -17.37 -26.76 3.42
C SER A 14 -16.36 -26.07 4.33
N SER A 15 -16.80 -25.13 5.17
CA SER A 15 -15.96 -24.67 6.30
C SER A 15 -16.71 -23.90 7.39
N ASN A 16 -17.94 -24.30 7.73
CA ASN A 16 -18.67 -23.72 8.88
C ASN A 16 -18.99 -24.73 9.99
N ASN A 17 -18.53 -25.99 9.90
CA ASN A 17 -18.88 -27.03 10.87
C ASN A 17 -17.76 -27.38 11.88
N ASP A 18 -16.54 -26.86 11.74
CA ASP A 18 -15.40 -27.21 12.62
C ASP A 18 -15.17 -26.22 13.79
N ASP A 19 -15.99 -25.17 13.90
CA ASP A 19 -15.87 -24.14 14.97
C ASP A 19 -16.80 -24.38 16.18
N GLU A 20 -17.78 -25.27 16.02
CA GLU A 20 -18.77 -25.61 17.05
C GLU A 20 -18.19 -26.56 18.13
N ASP A 21 -17.13 -27.32 17.84
CA ASP A 21 -16.52 -28.31 18.76
C ASP A 21 -15.19 -27.88 19.41
N LEU A 22 -14.71 -26.65 19.18
CA LEU A 22 -13.43 -26.20 19.73
C LEU A 22 -13.54 -25.76 21.19
N SER A 23 -12.67 -26.32 22.03
CA SER A 23 -12.49 -25.90 23.42
C SER A 23 -12.18 -24.39 23.51
N PRO A 24 -12.61 -23.69 24.59
CA PRO A 24 -12.24 -22.30 24.84
C PRO A 24 -10.73 -22.03 24.73
N GLU A 25 -9.90 -23.01 25.08
CA GLU A 25 -8.45 -22.95 25.01
C GLU A 25 -7.94 -22.99 23.55
N GLN A 26 -8.53 -23.82 22.70
CA GLN A 26 -8.20 -23.91 21.26
C GLN A 26 -8.64 -22.65 20.50
N LYS A 27 -9.80 -22.08 20.88
CA LYS A 27 -10.26 -20.78 20.33
C LYS A 27 -9.27 -19.65 20.68
N MET A 28 -8.70 -19.68 21.88
CA MET A 28 -7.69 -18.70 22.33
C MET A 28 -6.36 -18.85 21.59
N GLU A 29 -5.89 -20.08 21.38
CA GLU A 29 -4.65 -20.35 20.62
C GLU A 29 -4.78 -19.89 19.16
N ARG A 30 -5.89 -20.22 18.50
CA ARG A 30 -6.15 -19.78 17.11
C ARG A 30 -6.21 -18.25 17.00
N GLU A 31 -6.82 -17.59 17.97
CA GLU A 31 -6.86 -16.12 18.01
C GLU A 31 -5.46 -15.52 18.18
N ARG A 32 -4.61 -16.16 18.99
CA ARG A 32 -3.23 -15.76 19.19
C ARG A 32 -2.44 -15.90 17.89
N GLU A 33 -2.56 -17.03 17.19
CA GLU A 33 -1.91 -17.26 15.89
C GLU A 33 -2.36 -16.25 14.84
N ARG A 34 -3.67 -15.98 14.73
CA ARG A 34 -4.23 -14.95 13.86
C ARG A 34 -3.62 -13.57 14.12
N ARG A 35 -3.51 -13.19 15.40
CA ARG A 35 -2.87 -11.92 15.78
C ARG A 35 -1.39 -11.90 15.42
N MET A 36 -0.66 -13.00 15.63
CA MET A 36 0.76 -13.08 15.29
C MET A 36 0.99 -12.94 13.79
N ALA A 37 0.19 -13.64 12.97
CA ALA A 37 0.25 -13.55 11.51
C ALA A 37 -0.03 -12.12 11.01
N ASN A 38 -1.07 -11.47 11.53
CA ASN A 38 -1.39 -10.09 11.17
C ASN A 38 -0.29 -9.10 11.58
N ASN A 39 0.26 -9.23 12.79
CA ASN A 39 1.38 -8.40 13.23
C ASN A 39 2.63 -8.61 12.36
N ALA A 40 2.92 -9.83 11.92
CA ALA A 40 4.03 -10.11 11.03
C ALA A 40 3.83 -9.46 9.65
N ARG A 41 2.64 -9.56 9.07
CA ARG A 41 2.29 -8.90 7.80
C ARG A 41 2.39 -7.38 7.90
N GLU A 42 1.85 -6.79 8.97
CA GLU A 42 1.89 -5.34 9.18
C GLU A 42 3.32 -4.84 9.35
N ARG A 43 4.20 -5.59 10.02
CA ARG A 43 5.63 -5.27 10.12
C ARG A 43 6.29 -5.15 8.75
N LEU A 44 5.98 -6.07 7.82
CA LEU A 44 6.50 -6.01 6.44
C LEU A 44 5.94 -4.79 5.70
N ARG A 45 4.63 -4.56 5.78
CA ARG A 45 3.98 -3.37 5.18
C ARG A 45 4.61 -2.06 5.68
N VAL A 46 4.82 -1.92 6.99
CA VAL A 46 5.48 -0.75 7.58
C VAL A 46 6.91 -0.60 7.08
N ARG A 47 7.65 -1.71 6.94
CA ARG A 47 9.01 -1.70 6.37
C ARG A 47 8.99 -1.16 4.94
N ASP A 48 8.11 -1.67 4.09
CA ASP A 48 8.01 -1.29 2.68
C ASP A 48 7.58 0.17 2.52
N ILE A 49 6.64 0.65 3.34
CA ILE A 49 6.26 2.08 3.42
C ILE A 49 7.49 2.94 3.79
N ASN A 50 8.25 2.52 4.81
CA ASN A 50 9.43 3.27 5.25
C ASN A 50 10.51 3.33 4.17
N GLU A 51 10.70 2.26 3.39
CA GLU A 51 11.62 2.24 2.26
C GLU A 51 11.14 3.18 1.15
N ALA A 52 9.85 3.20 0.83
CA ALA A 52 9.28 4.16 -0.11
C ALA A 52 9.49 5.61 0.36
N PHE A 53 9.33 5.89 1.65
CA PHE A 53 9.62 7.20 2.24
C PHE A 53 11.10 7.59 2.13
N LYS A 54 12.03 6.66 2.37
CA LYS A 54 13.47 6.93 2.24
C LYS A 54 13.83 7.29 0.80
N GLU A 55 13.25 6.61 -0.18
CA GLU A 55 13.50 6.93 -1.59
C GLU A 55 12.89 8.27 -2.00
N LEU A 56 11.64 8.53 -1.61
CA LEU A 56 11.00 9.81 -1.83
C LEU A 56 11.80 10.96 -1.19
N GLY A 57 12.31 10.77 0.02
CA GLY A 57 13.19 11.72 0.71
C GLY A 57 14.45 12.04 -0.11
N ARG A 58 15.16 11.03 -0.61
CA ARG A 58 16.32 11.21 -1.50
C ARG A 58 15.97 12.00 -2.76
N MET A 59 14.85 11.68 -3.41
CA MET A 59 14.39 12.39 -4.60
C MET A 59 14.12 13.87 -4.30
N VAL A 60 13.42 14.17 -3.20
CA VAL A 60 13.15 15.54 -2.75
C VAL A 60 14.45 16.28 -2.43
N GLN A 61 15.37 15.67 -1.68
CA GLN A 61 16.65 16.25 -1.29
C GLN A 61 17.50 16.63 -2.50
N LEU A 62 17.59 15.75 -3.49
CA LEU A 62 18.30 16.03 -4.75
C LEU A 62 17.62 17.17 -5.54
N HIS A 63 16.29 17.20 -5.57
CA HIS A 63 15.55 18.24 -6.28
C HIS A 63 15.68 19.62 -5.62
N LEU A 64 15.68 19.67 -4.28
CA LEU A 64 15.77 20.91 -3.49
C LEU A 64 17.20 21.31 -3.11
N LYS A 65 18.20 20.47 -3.41
CA LYS A 65 19.61 20.67 -3.03
C LYS A 65 19.77 21.02 -1.54
N SER A 66 19.09 20.28 -0.66
CA SER A 66 19.01 20.59 0.78
C SER A 66 19.34 19.38 1.66
N ASP A 67 20.36 19.50 2.51
CA ASP A 67 20.77 18.44 3.46
C ASP A 67 20.09 18.53 4.84
N LYS A 68 18.92 19.16 4.91
CA LYS A 68 18.18 19.24 6.17
C LYS A 68 17.63 17.85 6.54
N PRO A 69 17.66 17.47 7.83
CA PRO A 69 17.04 16.22 8.26
C PRO A 69 15.54 16.22 7.91
N GLN A 70 15.07 15.13 7.31
CA GLN A 70 13.69 15.02 6.84
C GLN A 70 12.85 14.10 7.74
N THR A 71 11.71 14.60 8.19
CA THR A 71 10.64 13.77 8.78
C THR A 71 9.68 13.31 7.70
N LYS A 72 8.88 12.25 7.93
CA LYS A 72 7.88 11.77 6.96
C LYS A 72 6.92 12.89 6.51
N LEU A 73 6.47 13.72 7.45
CA LEU A 73 5.61 14.87 7.14
C LEU A 73 6.31 15.88 6.23
N LEU A 74 7.58 16.20 6.53
CA LEU A 74 8.35 17.14 5.72
C LEU A 74 8.57 16.61 4.29
N ILE A 75 8.87 15.31 4.13
CA ILE A 75 9.00 14.66 2.82
C ILE A 75 7.73 14.85 2.00
N LEU A 76 6.55 14.63 2.58
CA LEU A 76 5.27 14.80 1.88
C LEU A 76 5.04 16.25 1.45
N HIS A 77 5.22 17.21 2.37
CA HIS A 77 5.04 18.64 2.08
C HIS A 77 5.98 19.10 0.96
N GLN A 78 7.26 18.72 1.05
CA GLN A 78 8.26 19.08 0.06
C GLN A 78 8.02 18.40 -1.30
N ALA A 79 7.60 17.14 -1.32
CA ALA A 79 7.27 16.42 -2.56
C ALA A 79 6.09 17.06 -3.31
N ILE A 80 5.02 17.44 -2.59
CA ILE A 80 3.87 18.15 -3.18
C ILE A 80 4.31 19.54 -3.70
N GLY A 81 5.15 20.24 -2.95
CA GLY A 81 5.74 21.51 -3.38
C GLY A 81 6.53 21.38 -4.67
N ALA A 82 7.45 20.41 -4.73
CA ALA A 82 8.27 20.12 -5.90
C ALA A 82 7.42 19.78 -7.13
N LEU A 83 6.41 18.91 -6.97
CA LEU A 83 5.47 18.56 -8.04
C LEU A 83 4.72 19.79 -8.60
N ARG A 84 4.25 20.68 -7.72
CA ARG A 84 3.56 21.90 -8.13
C ARG A 84 4.48 22.83 -8.91
N THR A 85 5.71 23.04 -8.42
CA THR A 85 6.72 23.87 -9.08
C THR A 85 7.13 23.31 -10.43
N ASP A 86 7.31 21.99 -10.53
CA ASP A 86 7.67 21.30 -11.77
C ASP A 86 6.54 21.41 -12.82
N ARG A 87 5.28 21.20 -12.40
CA ARG A 87 4.11 21.38 -13.28
C ARG A 87 4.02 22.81 -13.83
N SER A 88 4.23 23.83 -13.01
CA SER A 88 4.22 25.23 -13.46
C SER A 88 5.36 25.54 -14.45
N ARG A 89 6.57 25.01 -14.23
CA ARG A 89 7.71 25.17 -15.15
C ARG A 89 7.52 24.44 -16.47
N SER A 90 7.01 23.21 -16.42
CA SER A 90 6.75 22.38 -17.60
C SER A 90 5.69 22.98 -18.53
N SER A 91 4.69 23.68 -17.96
CA SER A 91 3.67 24.40 -18.75
C SER A 91 4.18 25.71 -19.36
N ALA A 92 5.21 26.32 -18.78
CA ALA A 92 5.76 27.60 -19.25
C ALA A 92 6.85 27.43 -20.32
N ASN A 93 7.67 26.38 -20.23
CA ASN A 93 8.88 26.25 -21.06
C ASN A 93 8.83 25.15 -22.14
N ASN A 94 7.68 24.48 -22.34
CA ASN A 94 7.50 23.36 -23.29
C ASN A 94 8.67 22.34 -23.28
N GLN A 95 9.36 22.21 -22.14
CA GLN A 95 10.66 21.56 -22.05
C GLN A 95 10.51 20.05 -21.91
N LEU A 96 11.36 19.35 -22.66
CA LEU A 96 11.11 18.02 -23.19
C LEU A 96 11.91 16.94 -22.43
N PHE A 97 11.20 16.01 -21.80
CA PHE A 97 11.56 14.67 -21.27
C PHE A 97 12.19 14.46 -19.87
N PRO A 98 13.31 15.06 -19.39
CA PRO A 98 13.87 14.67 -18.09
C PRO A 98 13.05 15.22 -16.91
N GLN A 99 12.50 16.43 -17.03
CA GLN A 99 11.70 17.05 -15.96
C GLN A 99 10.33 16.34 -15.78
N LYS A 100 9.67 15.99 -16.90
CA LYS A 100 8.43 15.18 -16.88
C LYS A 100 8.64 13.81 -16.24
N ALA A 101 9.78 13.15 -16.51
CA ALA A 101 10.12 11.87 -15.90
C ALA A 101 10.26 11.99 -14.37
N ILE A 102 10.91 13.03 -13.87
CA ILE A 102 11.06 13.29 -12.43
C ILE A 102 9.68 13.46 -11.77
N GLY A 103 8.79 14.29 -12.34
CA GLY A 103 7.43 14.46 -11.84
C GLY A 103 6.62 13.15 -11.82
N SER A 104 6.78 12.29 -12.83
CA SER A 104 6.13 10.98 -12.87
C SER A 104 6.63 10.04 -11.76
N GLN A 105 7.93 10.06 -11.45
CA GLN A 105 8.53 9.24 -10.39
C GLN A 105 8.01 9.67 -9.00
N PHE A 106 7.86 10.97 -8.76
CA PHE A 106 7.26 11.49 -7.52
C PHE A 106 5.81 11.04 -7.35
N GLN A 107 5.01 11.13 -8.43
CA GLN A 107 3.62 10.67 -8.45
C GLN A 107 3.50 9.17 -8.15
N SER A 108 4.29 8.33 -8.83
CA SER A 108 4.29 6.88 -8.61
C SER A 108 4.61 6.52 -7.17
N ARG A 109 5.59 7.19 -6.54
CA ARG A 109 5.96 6.93 -5.15
C ARG A 109 4.89 7.36 -4.15
N LEU A 110 4.28 8.52 -4.35
CA LEU A 110 3.18 9.00 -3.50
C LEU A 110 1.96 8.08 -3.62
N ALA A 111 1.63 7.62 -4.83
CA ALA A 111 0.54 6.68 -5.08
C ALA A 111 0.81 5.32 -4.40
N LEU A 112 2.04 4.84 -4.42
CA LEU A 112 2.43 3.61 -3.73
C LEU A 112 2.27 3.74 -2.21
N ILE A 113 2.76 4.85 -1.63
CA ILE A 113 2.58 5.14 -0.20
C ILE A 113 1.09 5.22 0.16
N GLU A 114 0.29 5.89 -0.66
CA GLU A 114 -1.16 6.00 -0.46
C GLU A 114 -1.86 4.64 -0.56
N LEU A 115 -1.51 3.82 -1.54
CA LEU A 115 -2.05 2.46 -1.70
C LEU A 115 -1.70 1.59 -0.50
N PHE A 116 -0.44 1.63 -0.06
CA PHE A 116 -0.04 0.90 1.14
C PHE A 116 -0.78 1.41 2.37
N MET A 117 -0.92 2.72 2.56
CA MET A 117 -1.65 3.29 3.71
C MET A 117 -3.15 2.95 3.69
N LYS A 118 -3.77 2.86 2.51
CA LYS A 118 -5.20 2.50 2.33
C LYS A 118 -5.49 1.00 2.37
N ARG A 119 -4.49 0.14 2.18
CA ARG A 119 -4.68 -1.31 2.31
C ARG A 119 -4.94 -1.62 3.78
N GLU A 120 -6.20 -1.81 4.14
CA GLU A 120 -6.59 -2.40 5.42
C GLU A 120 -5.90 -3.77 5.51
N SER A 121 -5.36 -4.09 6.69
CA SER A 121 -4.79 -5.41 6.96
C SER A 121 -5.89 -6.43 6.62
N CYS A 122 -5.78 -7.13 5.50
CA CYS A 122 -6.73 -8.18 5.12
C CYS A 122 -6.94 -9.06 6.33
N SER A 123 -8.14 -9.00 6.92
CA SER A 123 -8.61 -10.01 7.85
C SER A 123 -8.47 -11.34 7.12
N ASP A 124 -7.93 -12.36 7.79
CA ASP A 124 -7.64 -13.69 7.21
C ASP A 124 -8.84 -14.42 6.56
N SER A 125 -10.03 -13.81 6.53
CA SER A 125 -11.21 -14.27 5.79
C SER A 125 -10.92 -14.60 4.31
N ASP A 126 -9.94 -13.93 3.68
CA ASP A 126 -9.67 -14.07 2.24
C ASP A 126 -8.51 -15.02 1.89
N LEU A 127 -7.77 -15.55 2.88
CA LEU A 127 -6.68 -16.52 2.62
C LEU A 127 -7.06 -17.98 2.85
N ALA A 128 -8.31 -18.24 3.25
CA ALA A 128 -8.88 -19.59 3.35
C ALA A 128 -9.56 -20.05 2.04
N GLN A 129 -9.21 -19.46 0.89
CA GLN A 129 -9.73 -19.85 -0.42
C GLN A 129 -8.61 -19.89 -1.47
N THR A 130 -7.77 -20.93 -1.40
CA THR A 130 -7.18 -21.63 -2.56
C THR A 130 -6.90 -23.07 -2.18
#